data_AF-A0A2M7YI68-F1
#
_entry.id   AF-A0A2M7YI68-F1
#
_cell.length_a   1.000
_cell.length_b   1.000
_cell.length_c   1.000
_cell.angle_alpha   90.00
_cell.angle_beta   90.00
_cell.angle_gamma   90.00
#
_symmetry.space_group_name_H-M   'P 1'
#
loop_
_entity.id
_entity.type
_entity.pdbx_description
1 polymer ?
#
loop_
_entity_poly.entity_id
_entity_poly.type
_entity_poly.pdbx_seq_one_letter_code
_entity_poly.pdbx_strand_id
1 'polypeptide(L)'
;MKKIITILIIVIVLCLAGAGGWYFFSKKNSEGGVCASDSKCQEGLKCINKICSSGEVDSVCLQKSDCKTQLCVNGRCTEGKVGDSCVTYNDCLPGLLCQKSLCITPPDSAKYFNKVIISKMKTGMPPGPDNMPVETTEFKDGDGIEVDFRGVKPTAKGDLYYDFIDAVTGETVVTSKDQWELKLSGQDTGFGTDIRTGAGTYDFNLYFNNELVSTTQITVK
;
A
#
# COMPACT_ATOMS: atom_id res chain seq x y z
N MET A 1 -47.43 41.88 46.48
CA MET A 1 -45.98 41.74 46.26
C MET A 1 -45.43 40.34 46.58
N LYS A 2 -45.68 39.76 47.77
CA LYS A 2 -45.17 38.40 48.12
C LYS A 2 -45.51 37.27 47.13
N LYS A 3 -46.72 37.22 46.58
CA LYS A 3 -47.14 36.18 45.62
C LYS A 3 -46.40 36.23 44.27
N ILE A 4 -45.98 37.40 43.81
CA ILE A 4 -45.26 37.57 42.53
C ILE A 4 -43.82 37.06 42.66
N ILE A 5 -43.17 37.32 43.80
CA ILE A 5 -41.81 36.85 44.08
C ILE A 5 -41.76 35.33 44.17
N THR A 6 -42.76 34.69 44.78
CA THR A 6 -42.83 33.22 44.89
C THR A 6 -42.97 32.56 43.52
N ILE A 7 -43.78 33.12 42.61
CA ILE A 7 -43.95 32.58 41.25
C ILE A 7 -42.65 32.72 40.45
N LEU A 8 -41.94 33.85 40.59
CA LEU A 8 -40.68 34.08 39.88
C LEU A 8 -39.59 33.07 40.28
N ILE A 9 -39.49 32.76 41.58
CA ILE A 9 -38.53 31.78 42.10
C ILE A 9 -38.84 30.37 41.58
N ILE A 10 -40.12 29.97 41.53
CA ILE A 10 -40.52 28.65 41.01
C ILE A 10 -40.18 28.53 39.52
N VAL A 11 -40.41 29.57 38.72
CA VAL A 11 -40.07 29.58 37.29
C VAL A 11 -38.55 29.47 37.08
N ILE A 12 -37.75 30.22 37.85
CA ILE A 12 -36.28 30.17 37.76
C ILE A 12 -35.75 28.78 38.16
N VAL A 13 -36.27 28.18 39.22
CA VAL A 13 -35.86 26.83 39.66
C VAL A 13 -36.25 25.77 38.62
N LEU A 14 -37.43 25.87 38.00
CA LEU A 14 -37.84 24.98 36.91
C LEU A 14 -36.96 25.17 35.65
N CYS A 15 -36.59 26.40 35.31
CA CYS A 15 -35.67 26.68 34.20
C CYS A 15 -34.26 26.14 34.47
N LEU A 16 -33.74 26.29 35.70
CA LEU A 16 -32.41 25.78 36.08
C LEU A 16 -32.38 24.26 36.19
N ALA A 17 -33.45 23.62 36.70
CA ALA A 17 -33.58 22.17 36.72
C ALA A 17 -33.77 21.57 35.30
N GLY A 18 -34.52 22.26 34.44
CA GLY A 18 -34.69 21.89 33.03
C GLY A 18 -33.40 22.03 32.21
N ALA A 19 -32.63 23.11 32.44
CA ALA A 19 -31.35 23.34 31.78
C ALA A 19 -30.24 22.41 32.29
N GLY A 20 -30.20 22.12 33.59
CA GLY A 20 -29.24 21.20 34.21
C GLY A 20 -29.47 19.74 33.80
N GLY A 21 -30.73 19.33 33.60
CA GLY A 21 -31.06 17.98 33.13
C GLY A 21 -30.63 17.70 31.69
N TRP A 22 -30.69 18.68 30.79
CA TRP A 22 -30.29 18.51 29.39
C TRP A 22 -28.79 18.34 29.19
N TYR A 23 -27.95 18.96 30.04
CA TYR A 23 -26.50 18.86 29.94
C TYR A 23 -25.96 17.44 30.22
N PHE A 24 -26.73 16.59 30.91
CA PHE A 24 -26.33 15.22 31.23
C PHE A 24 -26.64 14.18 30.14
N PHE A 25 -27.43 14.52 29.10
CA PHE A 25 -27.99 13.52 28.17
C PHE A 25 -27.24 13.29 26.86
N SER A 26 -26.04 13.85 26.64
CA SER A 26 -25.20 13.40 25.52
C SER A 26 -23.71 13.65 25.77
N LYS A 27 -23.11 12.82 26.62
CA LYS A 27 -21.66 12.64 26.58
C LYS A 27 -21.29 12.09 25.20
N LYS A 28 -20.70 12.95 24.38
CA LYS A 28 -20.12 12.59 23.08
C LYS A 28 -18.80 11.87 23.29
N ASN A 29 -18.53 10.86 22.47
CA ASN A 29 -17.31 10.07 22.51
C ASN A 29 -16.19 10.78 21.74
N SER A 30 -14.97 10.70 22.27
CA SER A 30 -13.75 11.18 21.62
C SER A 30 -13.28 10.23 20.52
N GLU A 31 -12.20 10.60 19.83
CA GLU A 31 -11.48 9.73 18.90
C GLU A 31 -11.27 8.32 19.48
N GLY A 32 -11.51 7.28 18.68
CA GLY A 32 -11.41 5.89 19.09
C GLY A 32 -12.57 5.40 19.97
N GLY A 33 -13.48 6.27 20.40
CA GLY A 33 -14.64 5.91 21.22
C GLY A 33 -15.77 5.26 20.42
N VAL A 34 -16.49 4.32 21.02
CA VAL A 34 -17.59 3.61 20.37
C VAL A 34 -18.76 4.54 20.08
N CYS A 35 -19.39 4.42 18.92
CA CYS A 35 -20.52 5.25 18.51
C CYS A 35 -21.59 4.45 17.77
N ALA A 36 -22.85 4.89 17.90
CA ALA A 36 -23.95 4.36 17.11
C ALA A 36 -24.21 5.20 15.83
N SER A 37 -23.88 6.48 15.88
CA SER A 37 -24.07 7.51 14.84
C SER A 37 -23.13 8.70 15.06
N ASP A 38 -22.91 9.53 14.05
CA ASP A 38 -22.03 10.73 14.11
C ASP A 38 -22.39 11.68 15.24
N SER A 39 -23.68 11.82 15.55
CA SER A 39 -24.17 12.67 16.66
C SER A 39 -23.67 12.25 18.05
N LYS A 40 -23.14 11.03 18.19
CA LYS A 40 -22.53 10.50 19.42
C LYS A 40 -21.02 10.75 19.50
N CYS A 41 -20.42 11.37 18.50
CA CYS A 41 -19.00 11.75 18.51
C CYS A 41 -18.82 13.24 18.81
N GLN A 42 -17.63 13.61 19.31
CA GLN A 42 -17.22 15.00 19.49
C GLN A 42 -17.28 15.75 18.14
N GLU A 43 -17.37 17.08 18.20
CA GLU A 43 -17.45 17.91 17.00
C GLU A 43 -16.23 17.68 16.09
N GLY A 44 -16.48 17.59 14.78
CA GLY A 44 -15.44 17.28 13.78
C GLY A 44 -15.15 15.79 13.57
N LEU A 45 -15.71 14.89 14.40
CA LEU A 45 -15.56 13.44 14.24
C LEU A 45 -16.75 12.80 13.53
N LYS A 46 -16.51 11.69 12.81
CA LYS A 46 -17.54 10.85 12.19
C LYS A 46 -17.56 9.46 12.80
N CYS A 47 -18.72 8.81 12.82
CA CYS A 47 -18.86 7.46 13.33
C CYS A 47 -18.59 6.43 12.23
N ILE A 48 -17.34 5.99 12.12
CA ILE A 48 -16.88 5.05 11.11
C ILE A 48 -16.68 3.68 11.76
N ASN A 49 -17.34 2.65 11.22
CA ASN A 49 -17.31 1.30 11.78
C ASN A 49 -17.59 1.24 13.29
N LYS A 50 -18.59 2.01 13.76
CA LYS A 50 -18.95 2.14 15.18
C LYS A 50 -17.85 2.75 16.07
N ILE A 51 -16.87 3.43 15.49
CA ILE A 51 -15.80 4.13 16.20
C ILE A 51 -15.75 5.59 15.71
N CYS A 52 -15.65 6.54 16.65
CA CYS A 52 -15.45 7.95 16.30
C CYS A 52 -14.06 8.14 15.69
N SER A 53 -14.04 8.70 14.50
CA SER A 53 -12.85 8.89 13.67
C SER A 53 -12.76 10.35 13.23
N SER A 54 -11.55 10.91 13.36
CA SER A 54 -11.18 12.25 12.91
C SER A 54 -10.76 12.29 11.44
N GLY A 55 -10.47 11.12 10.86
CA GLY A 55 -9.86 10.97 9.54
C GLY A 55 -8.40 11.40 9.48
N GLU A 56 -7.76 11.76 10.60
CA GLU A 56 -6.32 11.96 10.69
C GLU A 56 -5.57 10.62 10.57
N VAL A 57 -4.24 10.68 10.47
CA VAL A 57 -3.38 9.49 10.47
C VAL A 57 -3.69 8.60 11.69
N ASP A 58 -3.67 7.28 11.47
CA ASP A 58 -4.05 6.22 12.42
C ASP A 58 -5.54 6.16 12.82
N SER A 59 -6.38 7.14 12.45
CA SER A 59 -7.83 7.05 12.67
C SER A 59 -8.45 5.88 11.91
N VAL A 60 -9.56 5.34 12.45
CA VAL A 60 -10.30 4.24 11.81
C VAL A 60 -10.95 4.71 10.51
N CYS A 61 -10.90 3.87 9.49
CA CYS A 61 -11.53 4.12 8.19
C CYS A 61 -12.10 2.84 7.58
N LEU A 62 -13.04 2.99 6.65
CA LEU A 62 -13.55 1.90 5.79
C LEU A 62 -13.23 2.15 4.31
N GLN A 63 -13.07 3.41 3.93
CA GLN A 63 -12.82 3.85 2.57
C GLN A 63 -11.92 5.08 2.56
N LYS A 64 -11.34 5.37 1.39
CA LYS A 64 -10.41 6.50 1.20
C LYS A 64 -10.99 7.85 1.65
N SER A 65 -12.28 8.08 1.40
CA SER A 65 -12.96 9.33 1.76
C SER A 65 -13.12 9.58 3.27
N ASP A 66 -12.91 8.55 4.10
CA ASP A 66 -12.95 8.70 5.56
C ASP A 66 -11.67 9.37 6.08
N CYS A 67 -10.58 9.33 5.30
CA CYS A 67 -9.27 9.85 5.65
C CYS A 67 -9.00 11.21 4.99
N LYS A 68 -8.42 12.14 5.74
CA LYS A 68 -7.96 13.43 5.19
C LYS A 68 -6.86 13.25 4.15
N THR A 69 -6.03 12.22 4.32
CA THR A 69 -4.98 11.83 3.38
C THR A 69 -5.48 11.14 2.12
N GLN A 70 -6.78 10.78 2.06
CA GLN A 70 -7.36 9.92 1.01
C GLN A 70 -6.76 8.51 0.93
N LEU A 71 -6.06 8.07 1.98
CA LEU A 71 -5.47 6.74 2.08
C LEU A 71 -6.03 6.00 3.29
N CYS A 72 -6.82 4.97 3.03
CA CYS A 72 -7.34 4.06 4.04
C CYS A 72 -6.78 2.66 3.77
N VAL A 73 -5.85 2.21 4.61
CA VAL A 73 -5.12 0.96 4.43
C VAL A 73 -5.29 0.12 5.68
N ASN A 74 -5.69 -1.15 5.52
CA ASN A 74 -5.92 -2.07 6.63
C ASN A 74 -6.82 -1.48 7.74
N GLY A 75 -7.82 -0.69 7.34
CA GLY A 75 -8.79 -0.06 8.24
C GLY A 75 -8.28 1.15 9.02
N ARG A 76 -7.10 1.67 8.69
CA ARG A 76 -6.54 2.90 9.27
C ARG A 76 -6.12 3.91 8.22
N CYS A 77 -6.27 5.18 8.56
CA CYS A 77 -5.75 6.27 7.75
C CYS A 77 -4.22 6.31 7.83
N THR A 78 -3.55 6.54 6.70
CA THR A 78 -2.08 6.59 6.60
C THR A 78 -1.64 7.78 5.74
N GLU A 79 -0.39 8.21 5.87
CA GLU A 79 0.21 9.22 4.98
C GLU A 79 0.82 8.58 3.72
N GLY A 80 0.99 7.26 3.70
CA GLY A 80 1.66 6.53 2.62
C GLY A 80 3.16 6.80 2.56
N LYS A 81 3.78 7.32 3.64
CA LYS A 81 5.22 7.60 3.69
C LYS A 81 6.02 6.32 3.95
N VAL A 82 7.35 6.40 3.83
CA VAL A 82 8.23 5.26 4.13
C VAL A 82 7.96 4.70 5.53
N GLY A 83 7.76 3.38 5.61
CA GLY A 83 7.41 2.66 6.84
C GLY A 83 5.91 2.58 7.13
N ASP A 84 5.07 3.31 6.40
CA ASP A 84 3.62 3.18 6.54
C ASP A 84 3.12 1.87 5.92
N SER A 85 2.00 1.37 6.44
CA SER A 85 1.36 0.17 5.89
C SER A 85 0.80 0.42 4.49
N CYS A 86 0.88 -0.60 3.63
CA CYS A 86 0.34 -0.59 2.28
C CYS A 86 -0.19 -1.98 1.90
N VAL A 87 -1.11 -2.04 0.94
CA VAL A 87 -1.50 -3.28 0.25
C VAL A 87 -1.01 -3.24 -1.20
N THR A 88 -0.99 -2.05 -1.80
CA THR A 88 -0.50 -1.82 -3.17
C THR A 88 0.37 -0.57 -3.19
N TYR A 89 1.16 -0.37 -4.25
CA TYR A 89 1.97 0.85 -4.40
C TYR A 89 1.11 2.14 -4.41
N ASN A 90 -0.17 2.07 -4.80
CA ASN A 90 -1.10 3.20 -4.78
C ASN A 90 -1.47 3.65 -3.36
N ASP A 91 -1.10 2.86 -2.34
CA ASP A 91 -1.26 3.22 -0.94
C ASP A 91 -0.05 4.01 -0.41
N CYS A 92 1.01 4.13 -1.21
CA CYS A 92 2.21 4.89 -0.87
C CYS A 92 2.26 6.22 -1.64
N LEU A 93 3.04 7.16 -1.11
CA LEU A 93 3.32 8.42 -1.79
C LEU A 93 4.01 8.18 -3.14
N PRO A 94 3.83 9.09 -4.12
CA PRO A 94 4.47 8.98 -5.42
C PRO A 94 5.97 8.76 -5.32
N GLY A 95 6.47 7.75 -6.04
CA GLY A 95 7.89 7.38 -6.02
C GLY A 95 8.28 6.39 -4.93
N LEU A 96 7.35 5.94 -4.08
CA LEU A 96 7.54 4.83 -3.16
C LEU A 96 6.91 3.54 -3.70
N LEU A 97 7.32 2.41 -3.12
CA LEU A 97 6.83 1.07 -3.49
C LEU A 97 6.21 0.42 -2.26
N CYS A 98 5.19 -0.40 -2.46
CA CYS A 98 4.66 -1.24 -1.39
C CYS A 98 5.40 -2.58 -1.41
N GLN A 99 6.17 -2.88 -0.37
CA GLN A 99 6.89 -4.15 -0.27
C GLN A 99 6.75 -4.69 1.15
N LYS A 100 6.40 -5.98 1.27
CA LYS A 100 6.14 -6.63 2.57
C LYS A 100 5.17 -5.81 3.43
N SER A 101 4.12 -5.31 2.77
CA SER A 101 3.08 -4.45 3.35
C SER A 101 3.58 -3.13 3.95
N LEU A 102 4.78 -2.68 3.58
CA LEU A 102 5.33 -1.39 3.99
C LEU A 102 5.73 -0.55 2.78
N CYS A 103 5.48 0.75 2.86
CA CYS A 103 5.99 1.71 1.89
C CYS A 103 7.51 1.83 2.05
N ILE A 104 8.24 1.63 0.97
CA ILE A 104 9.71 1.71 0.93
C ILE A 104 10.17 2.66 -0.16
N THR A 105 11.38 3.18 -0.01
CA THR A 105 12.09 3.80 -1.13
C THR A 105 12.44 2.74 -2.16
N PRO A 106 12.29 3.03 -3.47
CA PRO A 106 12.80 2.16 -4.52
C PRO A 106 14.28 1.83 -4.27
N PRO A 107 14.69 0.60 -4.58
CA PRO A 107 16.10 0.23 -4.48
C PRO A 107 16.96 1.08 -5.41
N ASP A 108 18.13 1.51 -4.93
CA ASP A 108 19.08 2.24 -5.75
C ASP A 108 19.86 1.27 -6.64
N SER A 109 19.33 1.09 -7.84
CA SER A 109 19.92 0.23 -8.87
C SER A 109 21.05 0.91 -9.64
N ALA A 110 21.18 2.24 -9.55
CA ALA A 110 22.01 3.05 -10.44
C ALA A 110 23.51 2.78 -10.26
N LYS A 111 23.90 2.28 -9.08
CA LYS A 111 25.26 1.79 -8.81
C LYS A 111 25.64 0.54 -9.60
N TYR A 112 24.67 -0.23 -10.11
CA TYR A 112 24.91 -1.49 -10.83
C TYR A 112 24.53 -1.42 -12.31
N PHE A 113 23.42 -0.78 -12.65
CA PHE A 113 22.93 -0.65 -14.04
C PHE A 113 22.01 0.57 -14.16
N ASN A 114 21.83 1.07 -15.39
CA ASN A 114 21.02 2.27 -15.63
C ASN A 114 19.52 1.96 -15.73
N LYS A 115 19.14 0.83 -16.32
CA LYS A 115 17.75 0.45 -16.53
C LYS A 115 17.57 -1.06 -16.46
N VAL A 116 16.46 -1.50 -15.89
CA VAL A 116 15.89 -2.83 -16.08
C VAL A 116 14.67 -2.70 -16.98
N ILE A 117 14.56 -3.55 -17.99
CA ILE A 117 13.42 -3.60 -18.90
C ILE A 117 12.77 -4.97 -18.73
N ILE A 118 11.50 -4.99 -18.36
CA ILE A 118 10.70 -6.21 -18.26
C ILE A 118 9.80 -6.27 -19.48
N SER A 119 9.94 -7.35 -20.23
CA SER A 119 9.24 -7.54 -21.49
C SER A 119 8.54 -8.90 -21.51
N LYS A 120 7.45 -8.97 -22.26
CA LYS A 120 6.76 -10.22 -22.58
C LYS A 120 7.30 -10.82 -23.86
N MET A 121 7.46 -12.14 -23.85
CA MET A 121 7.81 -12.96 -25.00
C MET A 121 7.05 -14.29 -24.97
N LYS A 122 7.05 -15.01 -26.08
CA LYS A 122 6.53 -16.38 -26.16
C LYS A 122 7.45 -17.32 -25.40
N THR A 123 6.87 -18.13 -24.53
CA THR A 123 7.55 -19.19 -23.79
C THR A 123 8.16 -20.24 -24.70
N GLY A 124 9.36 -20.72 -24.34
CA GLY A 124 10.08 -21.76 -25.07
C GLY A 124 10.73 -21.30 -26.38
N MET A 125 10.71 -20.00 -26.70
CA MET A 125 11.40 -19.42 -27.85
C MET A 125 12.42 -18.37 -27.38
N PRO A 126 13.64 -18.32 -27.94
CA PRO A 126 14.59 -17.26 -27.62
C PRO A 126 14.12 -15.90 -28.16
N PRO A 127 14.57 -14.77 -27.59
CA PRO A 127 14.33 -13.45 -28.15
C PRO A 127 14.84 -13.32 -29.60
N GLY A 128 14.04 -12.71 -30.48
CA GLY A 128 14.41 -12.52 -31.89
C GLY A 128 13.26 -11.98 -32.75
N PRO A 129 13.43 -11.85 -34.08
CA PRO A 129 12.39 -11.31 -34.97
C PRO A 129 11.04 -12.03 -34.87
N ASP A 130 11.05 -13.34 -34.63
CA ASP A 130 9.84 -14.18 -34.51
C ASP A 130 9.28 -14.25 -33.08
N ASN A 131 10.02 -13.70 -32.11
CA ASN A 131 9.69 -13.62 -30.70
C ASN A 131 10.21 -12.32 -30.09
N MET A 132 9.73 -11.20 -30.62
CA MET A 132 10.22 -9.88 -30.23
C MET A 132 9.70 -9.52 -28.83
N PRO A 133 10.59 -9.25 -27.84
CA PRO A 133 10.15 -8.84 -26.52
C PRO A 133 9.39 -7.51 -26.58
N VAL A 134 8.27 -7.44 -25.86
CA VAL A 134 7.45 -6.22 -25.76
C VAL A 134 7.40 -5.76 -24.30
N GLU A 135 7.94 -4.58 -24.00
CA GLU A 135 7.96 -3.99 -22.65
C GLU A 135 6.53 -3.90 -22.09
N THR A 136 6.29 -4.49 -20.93
CA THR A 136 4.96 -4.57 -20.33
C THR A 136 5.02 -5.03 -18.88
N THR A 137 3.97 -4.71 -18.13
CA THR A 137 3.71 -5.24 -16.78
C THR A 137 2.47 -6.14 -16.76
N GLU A 138 1.88 -6.43 -17.91
CA GLU A 138 0.69 -7.29 -18.01
C GLU A 138 1.02 -8.61 -18.73
N PHE A 139 0.71 -9.72 -18.09
CA PHE A 139 1.03 -11.07 -18.53
C PHE A 139 -0.17 -12.01 -18.37
N LYS A 140 -0.02 -13.22 -18.90
CA LYS A 140 -0.89 -14.39 -18.67
C LYS A 140 -0.07 -15.52 -18.08
N ASP A 141 -0.76 -16.46 -17.43
CA ASP A 141 -0.12 -17.69 -16.98
C ASP A 141 0.48 -18.44 -18.18
N GLY A 142 1.76 -18.82 -18.06
CA GLY A 142 2.54 -19.42 -19.14
C GLY A 142 3.16 -18.45 -20.14
N ASP A 143 3.01 -17.13 -20.00
CA ASP A 143 3.81 -16.16 -20.76
C ASP A 143 5.29 -16.20 -20.33
N GLY A 144 6.18 -15.86 -21.26
CA GLY A 144 7.60 -15.66 -20.97
C GLY A 144 7.87 -14.21 -20.58
N ILE A 145 8.66 -14.02 -19.53
CA ILE A 145 9.29 -12.75 -19.15
C ILE A 145 10.72 -12.75 -19.68
N GLU A 146 11.09 -11.68 -20.38
CA GLU A 146 12.47 -11.30 -20.65
C GLU A 146 12.84 -10.10 -19.78
N VAL A 147 13.97 -10.19 -19.08
CA VAL A 147 14.51 -9.14 -18.24
C VAL A 147 15.83 -8.68 -18.82
N ASP A 148 15.87 -7.45 -19.31
CA ASP A 148 17.06 -6.82 -19.89
C ASP A 148 17.68 -5.82 -18.91
N PHE A 149 18.98 -5.93 -18.68
CA PHE A 149 19.78 -4.96 -17.94
C PHE A 149 20.59 -4.09 -18.93
N ARG A 150 20.35 -2.78 -18.88
CA ARG A 150 21.01 -1.80 -19.75
C ARG A 150 21.90 -0.84 -18.96
N GLY A 151 23.06 -0.52 -19.53
CA GLY A 151 24.07 0.32 -18.89
C GLY A 151 24.69 -0.33 -17.64
N VAL A 152 24.90 -1.64 -17.68
CA VAL A 152 25.53 -2.38 -16.58
C VAL A 152 26.96 -1.86 -16.36
N LYS A 153 27.29 -1.51 -15.12
CA LYS A 153 28.63 -0.99 -14.79
C LYS A 153 29.66 -2.12 -14.88
N PRO A 154 30.90 -1.87 -15.36
CA PRO A 154 31.97 -2.88 -15.39
C PRO A 154 32.29 -3.52 -14.03
N THR A 155 31.97 -2.82 -12.94
CA THR A 155 32.13 -3.27 -11.55
C THR A 155 30.98 -4.15 -11.05
N ALA A 156 29.83 -4.16 -11.73
CA ALA A 156 28.68 -4.97 -11.37
C ALA A 156 28.89 -6.43 -11.82
N LYS A 157 29.67 -7.16 -11.01
CA LYS A 157 29.94 -8.59 -11.17
C LYS A 157 29.49 -9.35 -9.93
N GLY A 158 28.65 -10.35 -10.12
CA GLY A 158 28.10 -11.09 -8.99
C GLY A 158 26.80 -11.80 -9.32
N ASP A 159 26.20 -12.35 -8.27
CA ASP A 159 25.03 -13.20 -8.36
C ASP A 159 23.77 -12.34 -8.45
N LEU A 160 22.87 -12.76 -9.33
CA LEU A 160 21.57 -12.17 -9.53
C LEU A 160 20.53 -13.26 -9.24
N TYR A 161 19.39 -12.89 -8.69
CA TYR A 161 18.21 -13.75 -8.66
C TYR A 161 16.96 -12.89 -8.65
N TYR A 162 15.82 -13.52 -8.88
CA TYR A 162 14.52 -12.89 -8.82
C TYR A 162 13.55 -13.68 -7.95
N ASP A 163 12.60 -12.95 -7.37
CA ASP A 163 11.44 -13.50 -6.66
C ASP A 163 10.15 -12.93 -7.26
N PHE A 164 9.10 -13.74 -7.28
CA PHE A 164 7.73 -13.27 -7.41
C PHE A 164 7.12 -13.27 -6.03
N ILE A 165 6.65 -12.10 -5.58
CA ILE A 165 5.96 -11.96 -4.29
C ILE A 165 4.50 -11.63 -4.58
N ASP A 166 3.57 -12.38 -4.01
CA ASP A 166 2.15 -12.04 -4.08
C ASP A 166 1.93 -10.67 -3.44
N ALA A 167 1.40 -9.72 -4.22
CA ALA A 167 1.28 -8.33 -3.77
C ALA A 167 0.24 -8.16 -2.65
N VAL A 168 -0.67 -9.12 -2.46
CA VAL A 168 -1.71 -9.07 -1.43
C VAL A 168 -1.22 -9.72 -0.15
N THR A 169 -0.65 -10.92 -0.23
CA THR A 169 -0.24 -11.69 0.96
C THR A 169 1.20 -11.38 1.40
N GLY A 170 2.03 -10.86 0.50
CA GLY A 170 3.47 -10.68 0.72
C GLY A 170 4.28 -11.98 0.69
N GLU A 171 3.68 -13.10 0.30
CA GLU A 171 4.33 -14.40 0.22
C GLU A 171 5.18 -14.52 -1.05
N THR A 172 6.41 -15.03 -0.92
CA THR A 172 7.23 -15.41 -2.08
C THR A 172 6.65 -16.67 -2.72
N VAL A 173 6.07 -16.54 -3.91
CA VAL A 173 5.45 -17.65 -4.66
C VAL A 173 6.41 -18.32 -5.63
N VAL A 174 7.44 -17.60 -6.10
CA VAL A 174 8.52 -18.13 -6.94
C VAL A 174 9.84 -17.50 -6.51
N THR A 175 10.91 -18.30 -6.48
CA THR A 175 12.28 -17.80 -6.34
C THR A 175 13.21 -18.56 -7.29
N SER A 176 14.14 -17.84 -7.92
CA SER A 176 15.20 -18.44 -8.74
C SER A 176 16.51 -18.70 -7.97
N LYS A 177 16.61 -18.25 -6.72
CA LYS A 177 17.84 -18.26 -5.92
C LYS A 177 18.55 -19.61 -5.86
N ASP A 178 17.78 -20.70 -5.85
CA ASP A 178 18.29 -22.07 -5.72
C ASP A 178 18.17 -22.88 -7.03
N GLN A 179 17.77 -22.25 -8.13
CA GLN A 179 17.50 -22.97 -9.38
C GLN A 179 18.66 -22.89 -10.38
N TRP A 180 19.18 -21.69 -10.64
CA TRP A 180 20.23 -21.48 -11.63
C TRP A 180 21.05 -20.24 -11.34
N GLU A 181 22.32 -20.27 -11.70
CA GLU A 181 23.27 -19.18 -11.45
C GLU A 181 23.09 -18.03 -12.45
N LEU A 182 22.16 -17.13 -12.14
CA LEU A 182 22.05 -15.83 -12.78
C LEU A 182 23.20 -14.92 -12.33
N LYS A 183 23.91 -14.30 -13.28
CA LYS A 183 25.06 -13.43 -12.97
C LYS A 183 25.11 -12.20 -13.85
N LEU A 184 25.51 -11.08 -13.25
CA LEU A 184 26.02 -9.93 -14.00
C LEU A 184 27.53 -10.09 -14.18
N SER A 185 28.02 -9.74 -15.37
CA SER A 185 29.44 -9.85 -15.75
C SER A 185 30.09 -8.49 -16.04
N GLY A 186 29.42 -7.40 -15.70
CA GLY A 186 29.88 -6.03 -15.96
C GLY A 186 29.57 -5.49 -17.37
N GLN A 187 28.64 -6.12 -18.07
CA GLN A 187 28.15 -5.71 -19.38
C GLN A 187 26.65 -5.95 -19.48
N ASP A 188 25.98 -5.26 -20.40
CA ASP A 188 24.56 -5.43 -20.68
C ASP A 188 24.26 -6.90 -20.96
N THR A 189 23.17 -7.38 -20.36
CA THR A 189 22.76 -8.78 -20.43
C THR A 189 21.27 -8.85 -20.21
N GLY A 190 20.67 -9.98 -20.59
CA GLY A 190 19.28 -10.27 -20.30
C GLY A 190 19.10 -11.71 -19.87
N PHE A 191 17.91 -12.02 -19.36
CA PHE A 191 17.51 -13.39 -19.11
C PHE A 191 16.01 -13.59 -19.25
N GLY A 192 15.65 -14.83 -19.60
CA GLY A 192 14.26 -15.26 -19.74
C GLY A 192 13.77 -16.14 -18.60
N THR A 193 12.49 -16.05 -18.27
CA THR A 193 11.80 -17.00 -17.39
C THR A 193 10.32 -17.13 -17.76
N ASP A 194 9.67 -18.22 -17.35
CA ASP A 194 8.22 -18.38 -17.53
C ASP A 194 7.46 -17.89 -16.28
N ILE A 195 6.24 -17.40 -16.48
CA ILE A 195 5.29 -17.13 -15.39
C ILE A 195 4.46 -18.39 -15.12
N ARG A 196 4.48 -18.86 -13.87
CA ARG A 196 3.72 -20.04 -13.40
C ARG A 196 3.14 -19.81 -12.01
N THR A 197 2.48 -18.67 -11.82
CA THR A 197 1.97 -18.22 -10.51
C THR A 197 0.45 -18.31 -10.41
N GLY A 198 -0.25 -18.49 -11.53
CA GLY A 198 -1.69 -18.23 -11.62
C GLY A 198 -2.01 -16.74 -11.74
N ALA A 199 -3.30 -16.43 -11.86
CA ALA A 199 -3.78 -15.05 -12.00
C ALA A 199 -3.66 -14.30 -10.67
N GLY A 200 -3.19 -13.05 -10.74
CA GLY A 200 -2.92 -12.23 -9.56
C GLY A 200 -2.04 -11.03 -9.87
N THR A 201 -1.71 -10.28 -8.82
CA THR A 201 -0.75 -9.18 -8.88
C THR A 201 0.47 -9.56 -8.06
N TYR A 202 1.66 -9.39 -8.64
CA TYR A 202 2.91 -9.81 -8.03
C TYR A 202 3.95 -8.70 -8.10
N ASP A 203 4.79 -8.59 -7.08
CA ASP A 203 6.03 -7.83 -7.17
C ASP A 203 7.12 -8.74 -7.73
N PHE A 204 7.59 -8.40 -8.93
CA PHE A 204 8.76 -9.04 -9.53
C PHE A 204 10.02 -8.35 -9.00
N ASN A 205 10.64 -8.97 -8.00
CA ASN A 205 11.81 -8.44 -7.31
C ASN A 205 13.08 -9.01 -7.91
N LEU A 206 14.06 -8.14 -8.18
CA LEU A 206 15.40 -8.52 -8.61
C LEU A 206 16.40 -8.20 -7.51
N TYR A 207 17.23 -9.18 -7.22
CA TYR A 207 18.27 -9.09 -6.21
C TYR A 207 19.64 -9.29 -6.85
N PHE A 208 20.60 -8.45 -6.48
CA PHE A 208 21.99 -8.58 -6.87
C PHE A 208 22.86 -8.64 -5.61
N ASN A 209 23.66 -9.70 -5.45
CA ASN A 209 24.44 -9.98 -4.24
C ASN A 209 23.61 -9.91 -2.94
N ASN A 210 22.39 -10.47 -2.96
CA ASN A 210 21.39 -10.44 -1.88
C ASN A 210 20.80 -9.06 -1.54
N GLU A 211 21.12 -8.03 -2.31
CA GLU A 211 20.50 -6.72 -2.20
C GLU A 211 19.35 -6.60 -3.19
N LEU A 212 18.19 -6.13 -2.76
CA LEU A 212 17.12 -5.76 -3.69
C LEU A 212 17.60 -4.59 -4.55
N VAL A 213 17.63 -4.77 -5.86
CA VAL A 213 18.11 -3.76 -6.82
C VAL A 213 17.04 -3.29 -7.78
N SER A 214 15.94 -4.02 -7.94
CA SER A 214 14.79 -3.55 -8.70
C SER A 214 13.54 -4.27 -8.22
N THR A 215 12.41 -3.61 -8.30
CA THR A 215 11.11 -4.24 -8.11
C THR A 215 10.13 -3.62 -9.10
N THR A 216 9.30 -4.45 -9.69
CA THR A 216 8.26 -4.01 -10.63
C THR A 216 7.00 -4.79 -10.35
N GLN A 217 5.89 -4.08 -10.16
CA GLN A 217 4.60 -4.74 -10.04
C GLN A 217 4.14 -5.23 -11.42
N ILE A 218 3.76 -6.50 -11.49
CA ILE A 218 3.21 -7.14 -12.68
C ILE A 218 1.82 -7.70 -12.37
N THR A 219 0.97 -7.77 -13.39
CA THR A 219 -0.37 -8.36 -13.31
C THR A 219 -0.44 -9.56 -14.23
N VAL A 220 -0.86 -10.71 -13.70
CA VAL A 220 -1.13 -11.94 -14.45
C VAL A 220 -2.65 -12.12 -14.55
N LYS A 221 -3.17 -12.12 -15.78
CA LYS A 221 -4.59 -12.23 -16.11
C LYS A 221 -4.98 -13.64 -16.54
#